data_AF-A0A5P1F688-F1
#
_entry.id   AF-A0A5P1F688-F1
#
_cell.length_a   1.000
_cell.length_b   1.000
_cell.length_c   1.000
_cell.angle_alpha   90.00
_cell.angle_beta   90.00
_cell.angle_gamma   90.00
#
_symmetry.space_group_name_H-M   'P 1'
#
loop_
_entity.id
_entity.type
_entity.pdbx_description
1 polymer ?
#
loop_
_entity_poly.entity_id
_entity_poly.type
_entity_poly.pdbx_seq_one_letter_code
_entity_poly.pdbx_strand_id
1 'polypeptide(L)'
;MVQELVADFETYVDVKSQFSVRTRGSNTRHNLKPDAEKGEKAWPLYLNNRGRPIGEYAEKWGKYMGVESRVYCKYPLHLECGDEHNRSFDDFFIRCQKDYEFLPLDPNQPLSSNIVYRCMKSQLQERVRYNRCQVKQEYFEVWKNTPEAESEALWTTPAFSWIDRDSWANLCAYYDS
;
A
#
# COMPACT_ATOMS: atom_id res chain seq x y z
N MET A 1 32.99 11.41 -16.85
CA MET A 1 33.20 10.40 -15.80
C MET A 1 32.23 10.47 -14.61
N VAL A 2 31.25 11.41 -14.59
CA VAL A 2 30.13 11.39 -13.61
C VAL A 2 28.78 11.15 -14.31
N GLN A 3 28.71 11.31 -15.64
CA GLN A 3 27.51 11.02 -16.43
C GLN A 3 27.37 9.53 -16.81
N GLU A 4 28.44 8.74 -16.82
CA GLU A 4 28.37 7.28 -17.08
C GLU A 4 27.85 6.49 -15.87
N LEU A 5 28.09 6.96 -14.64
CA LEU A 5 27.62 6.33 -13.40
C LEU A 5 26.11 6.48 -13.16
N VAL A 6 25.48 7.51 -13.74
CA VAL A 6 24.01 7.70 -13.67
C VAL A 6 23.30 6.74 -14.63
N ALA A 7 23.88 6.51 -15.81
CA ALA A 7 23.36 5.52 -16.76
C ALA A 7 23.48 4.09 -16.19
N ASP A 8 24.59 3.77 -15.53
CA ASP A 8 24.76 2.46 -14.89
C ASP A 8 23.78 2.24 -13.73
N PHE A 9 23.35 3.27 -12.99
CA PHE A 9 22.35 3.09 -11.93
C PHE A 9 20.94 2.84 -12.49
N GLU A 10 20.56 3.49 -13.60
CA GLU A 10 19.31 3.17 -14.30
C GLU A 10 19.35 1.76 -14.94
N THR A 11 20.52 1.29 -15.36
CA THR A 11 20.69 -0.04 -15.95
C THR A 11 20.83 -1.14 -14.88
N TYR A 12 21.40 -0.84 -13.71
CA TYR A 12 21.53 -1.78 -12.59
C TYR A 12 20.19 -2.08 -11.90
N VAL A 13 19.24 -1.14 -11.97
CA VAL A 13 17.84 -1.37 -11.58
C VAL A 13 17.16 -2.39 -12.53
N ASP A 14 17.61 -2.52 -13.78
CA ASP A 14 17.08 -3.49 -14.74
C ASP A 14 17.75 -4.89 -14.61
N VAL A 15 19.02 -4.96 -14.19
CA VAL A 15 19.80 -6.23 -14.17
C VAL A 15 19.58 -7.08 -12.91
N LYS A 16 19.05 -6.53 -11.80
CA LYS A 16 18.58 -7.34 -10.65
C LYS A 16 17.11 -7.76 -10.72
N SER A 17 16.51 -7.68 -11.90
CA SER A 17 15.23 -8.33 -12.29
C SER A 17 15.31 -9.87 -12.35
N GLN A 18 16.21 -10.50 -11.58
CA GLN A 18 16.35 -11.96 -11.47
C GLN A 18 16.15 -12.51 -10.05
N PHE A 19 15.72 -11.69 -9.08
CA PHE A 19 15.05 -12.21 -7.89
C PHE A 19 13.58 -12.47 -8.22
N SER A 20 13.32 -13.66 -8.78
CA SER A 20 11.99 -14.21 -9.11
C SER A 20 10.93 -13.13 -9.30
N VAL A 21 10.97 -12.45 -10.44
CA VAL A 21 9.80 -11.72 -10.93
C VAL A 21 8.71 -12.77 -11.09
N ARG A 22 7.91 -12.97 -10.04
CA ARG A 22 6.49 -13.22 -10.27
C ARG A 22 6.10 -12.02 -11.10
N THR A 23 5.92 -12.23 -12.40
CA THR A 23 5.31 -11.29 -13.32
C THR A 23 3.96 -10.93 -12.71
N ARG A 24 3.94 -9.93 -11.83
CA ARG A 24 2.73 -9.20 -11.48
C ARG A 24 2.43 -8.47 -12.75
N GLY A 25 1.58 -9.09 -13.57
CA GLY A 25 1.16 -8.57 -14.84
C GLY A 25 0.81 -7.09 -14.69
N SER A 26 1.14 -6.31 -15.71
CA SER A 26 0.67 -4.93 -15.93
C SER A 26 -0.60 -4.70 -15.11
N ASN A 27 -0.52 -3.84 -14.08
CA ASN A 27 -1.67 -3.49 -13.25
C ASN A 27 -2.75 -2.96 -14.20
N THR A 28 -3.67 -3.83 -14.62
CA THR A 28 -4.90 -3.49 -15.31
C THR A 28 -5.78 -2.78 -14.29
N ARG A 29 -5.44 -1.52 -14.02
CA ARG A 29 -6.23 -0.57 -13.24
C ARG A 29 -7.65 -0.45 -13.83
N HIS A 30 -7.78 -0.77 -15.11
CA HIS A 30 -8.97 -0.58 -15.92
C HIS A 30 -10.22 -1.31 -15.43
N ASN A 31 -10.13 -2.35 -14.58
CA ASN A 31 -11.31 -3.08 -14.10
C ASN A 31 -11.37 -3.26 -12.58
N LEU A 32 -10.90 -2.30 -11.75
CA LEU A 32 -11.01 -2.41 -10.27
C LEU A 32 -12.26 -1.76 -9.67
N LYS A 33 -13.08 -1.10 -10.49
CA LYS A 33 -14.34 -0.45 -10.12
C LYS A 33 -15.43 -0.83 -11.14
N PRO A 34 -16.70 -0.91 -10.74
CA PRO A 34 -17.80 -1.06 -11.68
C PRO A 34 -17.83 0.13 -12.64
N ASP A 35 -18.07 -0.16 -13.92
CA ASP A 35 -18.26 0.86 -14.94
C ASP A 35 -19.70 1.37 -14.92
N ALA A 36 -19.91 2.46 -14.19
CA ALA A 36 -21.21 3.12 -14.07
C ALA A 36 -21.75 3.60 -15.44
N GLU A 37 -20.87 3.95 -16.39
CA GLU A 37 -21.27 4.40 -17.74
C GLU A 37 -21.77 3.23 -18.59
N LYS A 38 -21.28 2.01 -18.33
CA LYS A 38 -21.81 0.76 -18.91
C LYS A 38 -22.99 0.18 -18.12
N GLY A 39 -23.49 0.87 -17.09
CA GLY A 39 -24.59 0.41 -16.25
C GLY A 39 -24.22 -0.77 -15.35
N GLU A 40 -22.93 -1.02 -15.11
CA GLU A 40 -22.51 -2.02 -14.13
C GLU A 40 -22.96 -1.56 -12.73
N LYS A 41 -23.69 -2.44 -12.04
CA LYS A 41 -24.10 -2.21 -10.65
C LYS A 41 -22.89 -2.29 -9.71
N ALA A 42 -23.03 -1.71 -8.52
CA ALA A 42 -22.08 -1.93 -7.43
C ALA A 42 -21.82 -3.42 -7.24
N TRP A 43 -20.55 -3.81 -7.11
CA TRP A 43 -20.20 -5.23 -7.03
C TRP A 43 -20.53 -5.78 -5.64
N PRO A 44 -21.22 -6.93 -5.54
CA PRO A 44 -21.56 -7.52 -4.26
C PRO A 44 -20.30 -8.01 -3.55
N LEU A 45 -20.03 -7.48 -2.36
CA LEU A 45 -18.90 -7.85 -1.51
C LEU A 45 -19.41 -8.47 -0.21
N TYR A 46 -19.37 -9.79 -0.16
CA TYR A 46 -19.75 -10.54 1.04
C TYR A 46 -18.66 -10.42 2.10
N LEU A 47 -19.05 -10.08 3.33
CA LEU A 47 -18.15 -10.07 4.48
C LEU A 47 -18.49 -11.25 5.41
N ASN A 48 -17.45 -11.97 5.83
CA ASN A 48 -17.59 -12.98 6.88
C ASN A 48 -17.77 -12.32 8.26
N ASN A 49 -17.96 -13.13 9.31
CA ASN A 49 -18.19 -12.65 10.67
C ASN A 49 -17.01 -11.84 11.27
N ARG A 50 -15.84 -11.82 10.61
CA ARG A 50 -14.68 -10.99 10.97
C ARG A 50 -14.56 -9.74 10.09
N GLY A 51 -15.56 -9.47 9.27
CA GLY A 51 -15.54 -8.37 8.31
C GLY A 51 -14.58 -8.57 7.14
N ARG A 52 -14.11 -9.79 6.89
CA ARG A 52 -13.20 -10.08 5.78
C ARG A 52 -13.99 -10.40 4.51
N PRO A 53 -13.60 -9.82 3.36
CA PRO A 53 -14.22 -10.10 2.06
C PRO A 53 -14.08 -11.57 1.68
N ILE A 54 -15.16 -12.14 1.17
CA ILE A 54 -15.26 -13.50 0.64
C ILE A 54 -16.06 -13.51 -0.67
N GLY A 55 -16.02 -14.64 -1.38
CA GLY A 55 -16.72 -14.81 -2.66
C GLY A 55 -15.93 -14.25 -3.85
N GLU A 56 -16.59 -14.20 -5.00
CA GLU A 56 -15.99 -13.93 -6.32
C GLU A 56 -15.26 -12.57 -6.40
N TYR A 57 -15.76 -11.56 -5.67
CA TYR A 57 -15.20 -10.21 -5.67
C TYR A 57 -14.10 -9.97 -4.61
N ALA A 58 -13.80 -10.94 -3.75
CA ALA A 58 -12.82 -10.79 -2.68
C ALA A 58 -11.40 -10.54 -3.20
N GLU A 59 -11.00 -11.22 -4.28
CA GLU A 59 -9.69 -11.01 -4.91
C GLU A 59 -9.59 -9.61 -5.51
N LYS A 60 -10.66 -9.17 -6.18
CA LYS A 60 -10.77 -7.86 -6.82
C LYS A 60 -10.69 -6.72 -5.80
N TRP A 61 -11.42 -6.87 -4.69
CA TRP A 61 -11.32 -5.99 -3.53
C TRP A 61 -9.90 -5.97 -2.96
N GLY A 62 -9.26 -7.13 -2.82
CA GLY A 62 -7.87 -7.23 -2.35
C GLY A 62 -6.88 -6.45 -3.21
N LYS A 63 -7.05 -6.49 -4.54
CA LYS A 63 -6.26 -5.70 -5.51
C LYS A 63 -6.56 -4.20 -5.37
N TYR A 64 -7.83 -3.81 -5.29
CA TYR A 64 -8.24 -2.42 -5.08
C TYR A 64 -7.64 -1.83 -3.80
N MET A 65 -7.79 -2.52 -2.67
CA MET A 65 -7.18 -2.16 -1.39
C MET A 65 -5.66 -2.09 -1.45
N GLY A 66 -5.03 -2.97 -2.24
CA GLY A 66 -3.59 -2.94 -2.49
C GLY A 66 -3.13 -1.68 -3.23
N VAL A 67 -3.90 -1.20 -4.21
CA VAL A 67 -3.62 0.05 -4.94
C VAL A 67 -3.87 1.26 -4.04
N GLU A 68 -5.01 1.30 -3.35
CA GLU A 68 -5.39 2.45 -2.51
C GLU A 68 -4.46 2.59 -1.31
N SER A 69 -4.08 1.49 -0.65
CA SER A 69 -3.13 1.51 0.48
C SER A 69 -1.76 2.13 0.13
N ARG A 70 -1.32 2.06 -1.13
CA ARG A 70 -0.06 2.72 -1.57
C ARG A 70 -0.15 4.23 -1.57
N VAL A 71 -1.34 4.81 -1.75
CA VAL A 71 -1.53 6.27 -1.68
C VAL A 71 -1.19 6.77 -0.28
N TYR A 72 -1.59 6.01 0.75
CA TYR A 72 -1.31 6.32 2.16
C TYR A 72 0.14 6.02 2.57
N CYS A 73 0.91 5.31 1.74
CA CYS A 73 2.34 5.08 1.99
C CYS A 73 3.21 6.30 1.68
N LYS A 74 2.68 7.31 0.97
CA LYS A 74 3.38 8.57 0.67
C LYS A 74 3.50 9.52 1.86
N TYR A 75 2.72 9.29 2.91
CA TYR A 75 2.86 10.03 4.17
C TYR A 75 4.14 9.61 4.88
N PRO A 76 4.83 10.53 5.57
CA PRO A 76 6.12 10.25 6.20
C PRO A 76 6.05 8.98 7.05
N LEU A 77 6.94 8.02 6.78
CA LEU A 77 6.87 6.68 7.42
C LEU A 77 7.26 6.71 8.91
N HIS A 78 7.80 7.85 9.38
CA HIS A 78 8.13 8.11 10.78
C HIS A 78 6.93 8.58 11.61
N LEU A 79 5.85 9.06 10.97
CA LEU A 79 4.62 9.42 11.67
C LEU A 79 3.69 8.19 11.74
N GLU A 80 3.30 7.85 12.97
CA GLU A 80 2.12 7.00 13.21
C GLU A 80 0.89 7.64 12.54
N CYS A 81 -0.11 6.82 12.19
CA CYS A 81 -1.34 7.33 11.55
C CYS A 81 -2.01 8.37 12.46
N GLY A 82 -1.85 9.66 12.13
CA GLY A 82 -2.46 10.77 12.86
C GLY A 82 -3.90 11.09 12.41
N ASP A 83 -4.45 12.20 12.89
CA ASP A 83 -5.83 12.60 12.57
C ASP A 83 -6.05 12.95 11.10
N GLU A 84 -5.01 13.44 10.41
CA GLU A 84 -5.06 13.66 8.96
C GLU A 84 -5.22 12.34 8.20
N HIS A 85 -4.60 11.25 8.67
CA HIS A 85 -4.85 9.91 8.13
C HIS A 85 -6.31 9.52 8.37
N ASN A 86 -6.89 9.78 9.54
CA ASN A 86 -8.29 9.46 9.85
C ASN A 86 -9.28 10.13 8.87
N ARG A 87 -9.12 11.42 8.55
CA ARG A 87 -10.01 12.11 7.57
C ARG A 87 -9.92 11.49 6.17
N SER A 88 -8.73 11.07 5.75
CA SER A 88 -8.53 10.41 4.45
C SER A 88 -9.14 9.00 4.36
N PHE A 89 -9.54 8.38 5.48
CA PHE A 89 -10.31 7.14 5.48
C PHE A 89 -11.79 7.34 5.17
N ASP A 90 -12.38 8.46 5.61
CA ASP A 90 -13.82 8.71 5.42
C ASP A 90 -14.15 8.90 3.93
N ASP A 91 -13.33 9.68 3.21
CA ASP A 91 -13.43 9.85 1.77
C ASP A 91 -13.25 8.53 1.02
N PHE A 92 -12.34 7.67 1.48
CA PHE A 92 -12.16 6.33 0.94
C PHE A 92 -13.38 5.44 1.18
N PHE A 93 -13.96 5.48 2.38
CA PHE A 93 -15.15 4.72 2.71
C PHE A 93 -16.34 5.12 1.82
N ILE A 94 -16.59 6.42 1.66
CA ILE A 94 -17.64 6.95 0.79
C ILE A 94 -17.44 6.48 -0.66
N ARG A 95 -16.20 6.48 -1.17
CA ARG A 95 -15.91 5.95 -2.51
C ARG A 95 -16.23 4.46 -2.62
N CYS A 96 -15.88 3.65 -1.62
CA CYS A 96 -16.15 2.22 -1.66
C CYS A 96 -17.64 1.90 -1.63
N GLN A 97 -18.45 2.68 -0.91
CA GLN A 97 -19.91 2.52 -0.89
C GLN A 97 -20.58 2.80 -2.26
N LYS A 98 -19.89 3.51 -3.17
CA LYS A 98 -20.36 3.69 -4.56
C LYS A 98 -19.98 2.50 -5.45
N ASP A 99 -18.80 1.95 -5.22
CA ASP A 99 -18.21 0.90 -6.07
C ASP A 99 -18.65 -0.52 -5.64
N TYR A 100 -19.01 -0.72 -4.37
CA TYR A 100 -19.30 -2.03 -3.77
C TYR A 100 -20.57 -2.01 -2.92
N GLU A 101 -21.34 -3.09 -3.02
CA GLU A 101 -22.48 -3.37 -2.15
C GLU A 101 -22.03 -4.34 -1.05
N PHE A 102 -22.01 -3.89 0.21
CA PHE A 102 -21.54 -4.70 1.33
C PHE A 102 -22.65 -5.60 1.86
N LEU A 103 -22.44 -6.92 1.77
CA LEU A 103 -23.45 -7.92 2.12
C LEU A 103 -22.96 -8.80 3.28
N PRO A 104 -23.84 -9.15 4.25
CA PRO A 104 -23.50 -10.14 5.26
C PRO A 104 -23.39 -11.53 4.60
N LEU A 105 -22.55 -12.39 5.18
CA LEU A 105 -22.56 -13.82 4.85
C LEU A 105 -23.89 -14.49 5.26
N ASP A 106 -24.43 -14.13 6.43
CA ASP A 106 -25.73 -14.61 6.90
C ASP A 106 -26.79 -13.52 6.68
N PRO A 107 -27.79 -13.73 5.80
CA PRO A 107 -28.88 -12.78 5.57
C PRO A 107 -29.67 -12.42 6.84
N ASN A 108 -29.64 -13.27 7.87
CA ASN A 108 -30.32 -13.01 9.15
C ASN A 108 -29.47 -12.16 10.11
N GLN A 109 -28.22 -11.87 9.77
CA GLN A 109 -27.31 -11.03 10.54
C GLN A 109 -26.86 -9.81 9.71
N PRO A 110 -27.75 -8.81 9.52
CA PRO A 110 -27.43 -7.64 8.71
C PRO A 110 -26.24 -6.86 9.28
N LEU A 111 -25.32 -6.46 8.40
CA LEU A 111 -24.21 -5.61 8.77
C LEU A 111 -24.69 -4.17 8.94
N SER A 112 -24.47 -3.59 10.12
CA SER A 112 -24.65 -2.14 10.27
C SER A 112 -23.54 -1.39 9.56
N SER A 113 -23.83 -0.18 9.07
CA SER A 113 -22.84 0.70 8.41
C SER A 113 -21.59 0.91 9.28
N ASN A 114 -21.77 1.05 10.60
CA ASN A 114 -20.67 1.19 11.56
C ASN A 114 -19.74 -0.03 11.61
N ILE A 115 -20.30 -1.24 11.48
CA ILE A 115 -19.51 -2.48 11.43
C ILE A 115 -18.71 -2.50 10.13
N VAL A 116 -19.35 -2.23 8.99
CA VAL A 116 -18.68 -2.19 7.68
C VAL A 116 -17.53 -1.18 7.67
N TYR A 117 -17.76 0.03 8.17
CA TYR A 117 -16.74 1.08 8.30
C TYR A 117 -15.54 0.60 9.11
N ARG A 118 -15.77 0.05 10.31
CA ARG A 118 -14.69 -0.46 11.17
C ARG A 118 -13.89 -1.55 10.47
N CYS A 119 -14.57 -2.51 9.84
CA CYS A 119 -13.93 -3.61 9.13
C CYS A 119 -13.06 -3.12 7.97
N MET A 120 -13.54 -2.17 7.18
CA MET A 120 -12.76 -1.60 6.08
C MET A 120 -11.56 -0.79 6.58
N LYS A 121 -11.78 0.05 7.61
CA LYS A 121 -10.73 0.86 8.20
C LYS A 121 -9.59 -0.03 8.70
N SER A 122 -9.90 -1.09 9.44
CA SER A 122 -8.89 -2.06 9.90
C SER A 122 -8.15 -2.72 8.75
N GLN A 123 -8.84 -3.18 7.70
CA GLN A 123 -8.18 -3.81 6.54
C GLN A 123 -7.24 -2.86 5.81
N LEU A 124 -7.63 -1.60 5.61
CA LEU A 124 -6.79 -0.62 4.94
C LEU A 124 -5.59 -0.26 5.82
N GLN A 125 -5.80 -0.06 7.12
CA GLN A 125 -4.71 0.17 8.09
C GLN A 125 -3.70 -0.98 8.14
N GLU A 126 -4.16 -2.23 8.16
CA GLU A 126 -3.29 -3.42 8.11
C GLU A 126 -2.42 -3.42 6.84
N ARG A 127 -3.01 -3.14 5.68
CA ARG A 127 -2.27 -3.08 4.41
C ARG A 127 -1.29 -1.91 4.35
N VAL A 128 -1.69 -0.74 4.84
CA VAL A 128 -0.79 0.42 4.94
C VAL A 128 0.39 0.06 5.84
N ARG A 129 0.15 -0.53 7.02
CA ARG A 129 1.23 -0.98 7.91
C ARG A 129 2.16 -1.97 7.21
N TYR A 130 1.61 -2.99 6.56
CA TYR A 130 2.39 -3.99 5.83
C TYR A 130 3.25 -3.34 4.72
N ASN A 131 2.65 -2.53 3.86
CA ASN A 131 3.37 -1.84 2.78
C ASN A 131 4.47 -0.92 3.34
N ARG A 132 4.18 -0.18 4.41
CA ARG A 132 5.17 0.69 5.08
C ARG A 132 6.33 -0.13 5.64
N CYS A 133 6.07 -1.25 6.31
CA CYS A 133 7.11 -2.15 6.80
C CYS A 133 7.96 -2.73 5.65
N GLN A 134 7.33 -3.12 4.54
CA GLN A 134 8.04 -3.61 3.36
C GLN A 134 8.96 -2.52 2.77
N VAL A 135 8.44 -1.30 2.58
CA VAL A 135 9.23 -0.17 2.08
C VAL A 135 10.40 0.13 3.03
N LYS A 136 10.16 0.21 4.35
CA LYS A 136 11.22 0.40 5.34
C LYS A 136 12.33 -0.65 5.21
N GLN A 137 11.96 -1.92 5.06
CA GLN A 137 12.93 -3.00 4.85
C GLN A 137 13.72 -2.83 3.55
N GLU A 138 13.05 -2.59 2.42
CA GLU A 138 13.70 -2.44 1.10
C GLU A 138 14.74 -1.32 1.13
N TYR A 139 14.41 -0.19 1.76
CA TYR A 139 15.33 0.93 1.93
C TYR A 139 16.47 0.63 2.89
N PHE A 140 16.19 -0.09 3.98
CA PHE A 140 17.22 -0.52 4.92
C PHE A 140 18.23 -1.43 4.24
N GLU A 141 17.79 -2.37 3.40
CA GLU A 141 18.70 -3.22 2.62
C GLU A 141 19.53 -2.41 1.62
N VAL A 142 18.95 -1.42 0.94
CA VAL A 142 19.71 -0.52 0.05
C VAL A 142 20.78 0.23 0.84
N TRP A 143 20.40 0.82 1.97
CA TRP A 143 21.33 1.55 2.83
C TRP A 143 22.46 0.66 3.34
N LYS A 144 22.14 -0.52 3.87
CA LYS A 144 23.10 -1.49 4.41
C LYS A 144 24.12 -1.97 3.36
N ASN A 145 23.70 -2.09 2.11
CA ASN A 145 24.57 -2.50 1.01
C ASN A 145 25.31 -1.33 0.35
N THR A 146 25.02 -0.08 0.73
CA THR A 146 25.69 1.10 0.20
C THR A 146 26.92 1.42 1.05
N PRO A 147 28.12 1.59 0.44
CA PRO A 147 29.31 1.99 1.18
C PRO A 147 29.07 3.30 1.96
N GLU A 148 29.67 3.41 3.14
CA GLU A 148 29.48 4.59 4.03
C GLU A 148 29.80 5.91 3.30
N ALA A 149 30.83 5.93 2.46
CA ALA A 149 31.24 7.09 1.65
C ALA A 149 30.18 7.54 0.62
N GLU A 150 29.26 6.65 0.24
CA GLU A 150 28.18 6.90 -0.73
C GLU A 150 26.81 7.05 -0.05
N SER A 151 26.69 6.63 1.23
CA SER A 151 25.45 6.69 2.00
C SER A 151 24.91 8.13 2.15
N GLU A 152 25.80 9.12 2.22
CA GLU A 152 25.41 10.54 2.27
C GLU A 152 24.71 11.01 0.99
N ALA A 153 25.04 10.44 -0.17
CA ALA A 153 24.35 10.76 -1.42
C ALA A 153 22.89 10.26 -1.43
N LEU A 154 22.58 9.17 -0.70
CA LEU A 154 21.23 8.62 -0.60
C LEU A 154 20.25 9.66 -0.01
N TRP A 155 20.69 10.50 0.94
CA TRP A 155 19.87 11.56 1.52
C TRP A 155 19.37 12.59 0.51
N THR A 156 20.08 12.75 -0.60
CA THR A 156 19.70 13.69 -1.67
C THR A 156 18.71 13.08 -2.67
N THR A 157 18.46 11.78 -2.58
CA THR A 157 17.52 11.10 -3.48
C THR A 157 16.07 11.34 -3.04
N PRO A 158 15.11 11.44 -3.98
CA PRO A 158 13.68 11.47 -3.65
C PRO A 158 13.22 10.23 -2.86
N ALA A 159 14.00 9.16 -2.96
CA ALA A 159 13.78 7.92 -2.27
C ALA A 159 13.88 8.10 -0.74
N PHE A 160 14.76 8.95 -0.20
CA PHE A 160 14.91 9.17 1.25
C PHE A 160 14.22 10.44 1.77
N SER A 161 13.53 11.19 0.91
CA SER A 161 12.92 12.48 1.29
C SER A 161 11.73 12.39 2.27
N TRP A 162 11.30 11.18 2.64
CA TRP A 162 10.16 10.92 3.52
C TRP A 162 10.55 10.60 4.98
N ILE A 163 11.85 10.54 5.28
CA ILE A 163 12.39 10.23 6.61
C ILE A 163 13.55 11.16 6.95
N ASP A 164 13.53 11.70 8.16
CA ASP A 164 14.66 12.46 8.70
C ASP A 164 15.77 11.52 9.21
N ARG A 165 16.96 12.09 9.42
CA ARG A 165 18.16 11.33 9.81
C ARG A 165 18.00 10.62 11.16
N ASP A 166 17.35 11.25 12.13
CA ASP A 166 17.20 10.70 13.48
C ASP A 166 16.23 9.51 13.47
N SER A 167 15.09 9.67 12.78
CA SER A 167 14.13 8.59 12.54
C SER A 167 14.76 7.42 11.78
N TRP A 168 15.66 7.69 10.83
CA TRP A 168 16.38 6.65 10.10
C TRP A 168 17.39 5.91 10.98
N ALA A 169 18.13 6.61 11.83
CA ALA A 169 19.05 5.99 12.79
C ALA A 169 18.30 5.03 13.73
N ASN A 170 17.13 5.44 14.25
CA ASN A 170 16.26 4.58 15.05
C ASN A 170 15.77 3.35 14.27
N LEU A 171 15.42 3.54 13.00
CA LEU A 171 14.99 2.45 12.11
C LEU A 171 16.12 1.46 11.84
N CYS A 172 17.35 1.94 11.59
CA CYS A 172 18.52 1.08 11.43
C CYS A 172 18.77 0.25 12.69
N ALA A 173 18.77 0.88 13.86
CA ALA A 173 18.93 0.20 15.14
C ALA A 173 17.86 -0.89 15.39
N TYR A 174 16.62 -0.67 14.94
CA TYR A 174 15.54 -1.65 15.04
C TYR A 174 15.75 -2.88 14.12
N TYR A 175 16.33 -2.70 12.93
CA TYR A 175 16.55 -3.80 12.00
C TYR A 175 17.90 -4.52 12.20
N ASP A 176 18.87 -3.86 12.83
CA ASP A 176 20.15 -4.46 13.22
C ASP A 176 20.08 -5.25 14.56
N SER A 177 18.98 -5.12 15.34
CA SER A 177 18.75 -5.88 16.58
C SER A 177 18.22 -7.29 16.34
#